data_AF-A0A3M9ZBM8-F1
#
_entry.id   AF-A0A3M9ZBM8-F1
#
_cell.length_a   1.000
_cell.length_b   1.000
_cell.length_c   1.000
_cell.angle_alpha   90.00
_cell.angle_beta   90.00
_cell.angle_gamma   90.00
#
_symmetry.space_group_name_H-M   'P 1'
#
loop_
_entity.id
_entity.type
_entity.pdbx_description
1 polymer ?
#
loop_
_entity_poly.entity_id
_entity_poly.type
_entity_poly.pdbx_seq_one_letter_code
_entity_poly.pdbx_strand_id
1 'polypeptide(L)'
;MNVGFQQMVSKAEHRANSAFGDLTMERNLLIRQSTTSSLFQTIPPERVGLQGEYDHHGLAKRVSLAFRQNFSSDEISNLRVTQRGAVVLLVGKIPNQRLLIRLVNVAMATAGTADVEVNGISVGYSLKNYLEVKPSQDTLARLQKLVSS
;
A
#
# COMPACT_ATOMS: atom_id res chain seq x y z
N MET A 1 -48.63 57.01 -41.41
CA MET A 1 -48.43 55.67 -42.03
C MET A 1 -46.99 55.24 -41.76
N ASN A 2 -46.74 54.48 -40.70
CA ASN A 2 -45.42 53.91 -40.42
C ASN A 2 -45.57 52.61 -39.61
N VAL A 3 -46.36 51.69 -40.15
CA VAL A 3 -46.71 50.40 -39.52
C VAL A 3 -45.93 49.23 -40.13
N GLY A 4 -45.10 49.48 -41.15
CA GLY A 4 -44.36 48.44 -41.89
C GLY A 4 -42.97 48.09 -41.33
N PHE A 5 -42.34 48.95 -40.53
CA PHE A 5 -40.97 48.71 -40.04
C PHE A 5 -40.90 48.02 -38.66
N GLN A 6 -41.96 48.11 -37.86
CA GLN A 6 -42.07 47.42 -36.55
C GLN A 6 -42.40 45.92 -36.70
N GLN A 7 -42.98 45.49 -37.83
CA GLN A 7 -43.39 44.10 -38.03
C GLN A 7 -42.29 43.19 -38.63
N MET A 8 -41.20 43.77 -39.14
CA MET A 8 -40.04 43.01 -39.63
C MET A 8 -38.97 42.74 -38.56
N VAL A 9 -38.94 43.50 -37.47
CA VAL A 9 -38.00 43.23 -36.34
C VAL A 9 -38.55 42.13 -35.42
N SER A 10 -39.86 42.09 -35.19
CA SER A 10 -40.50 41.06 -34.35
C SER A 10 -40.44 39.64 -34.94
N LYS A 11 -40.30 39.50 -36.28
CA LYS A 11 -40.23 38.19 -36.94
C LYS A 11 -38.80 37.62 -37.03
N ALA A 12 -37.78 38.41 -36.74
CA ALA A 12 -36.38 37.97 -36.65
C ALA A 12 -36.01 37.54 -35.22
N GLU A 13 -36.57 38.18 -34.19
CA GLU A 13 -36.35 37.78 -32.78
C GLU A 13 -37.11 36.50 -32.38
N HIS A 14 -38.23 36.19 -33.05
CA HIS A 14 -38.95 34.93 -32.84
C HIS A 14 -38.38 33.71 -33.58
N ARG A 15 -37.35 33.87 -34.43
CA ARG A 15 -36.69 32.75 -35.13
C ARG A 15 -35.32 32.39 -34.57
N ALA A 16 -34.80 33.17 -33.61
CA ALA A 16 -33.58 32.85 -32.86
C ALA A 16 -33.86 32.17 -31.51
N ASN A 17 -35.09 32.28 -30.97
CA ASN A 17 -35.47 31.71 -29.66
C ASN A 17 -36.19 30.35 -29.73
N SER A 18 -36.30 29.73 -30.90
CA SER A 18 -36.92 28.39 -31.08
C SER A 18 -35.92 27.28 -31.39
N ALA A 19 -34.62 27.49 -31.12
CA ALA A 19 -33.55 26.49 -31.28
C ALA A 19 -32.65 26.37 -30.04
N PHE A 20 -33.06 26.96 -28.91
CA PHE A 20 -32.31 26.97 -27.63
C PHE A 20 -33.19 26.59 -26.44
N GLY A 21 -34.16 25.70 -26.66
CA GLY A 21 -35.12 25.26 -25.66
C GLY A 21 -35.08 23.76 -25.40
N ASP A 22 -33.90 23.17 -25.16
CA ASP A 22 -33.81 21.79 -24.65
C ASP A 22 -32.46 21.41 -23.99
N LEU A 23 -31.76 22.33 -23.32
CA LEU A 23 -30.42 22.03 -22.75
C LEU A 23 -30.18 22.54 -21.32
N THR A 24 -31.22 23.06 -20.67
CA THR A 24 -31.14 23.65 -19.33
C THR A 24 -31.94 22.91 -18.26
N MET A 25 -32.73 21.88 -18.60
CA MET A 25 -33.38 21.00 -17.61
C MET A 25 -32.71 19.62 -17.43
N GLU A 26 -31.86 19.15 -18.36
CA GLU A 26 -31.09 17.91 -18.16
C GLU A 26 -29.76 18.09 -17.42
N ARG A 27 -29.24 19.32 -17.30
CA ARG A 27 -27.99 19.57 -16.56
C ARG A 27 -28.16 19.60 -15.04
N ASN A 28 -29.40 19.70 -14.54
CA ASN A 28 -29.67 19.86 -13.11
C ASN A 28 -30.27 18.61 -12.45
N LEU A 29 -30.27 17.47 -13.16
CA LEU A 29 -30.63 16.15 -12.62
C LEU A 29 -29.42 15.21 -12.49
N LEU A 30 -28.19 15.73 -12.52
CA LEU A 30 -26.97 14.99 -12.19
C LEU A 30 -26.31 15.45 -10.88
N ILE A 31 -26.90 16.44 -10.20
CA ILE A 31 -26.38 16.96 -8.93
C ILE A 31 -27.53 17.06 -7.95
N ARG A 32 -28.03 15.91 -7.49
CA ARG A 32 -28.55 15.70 -6.12
C ARG A 32 -29.04 14.27 -5.98
N GLN A 33 -28.44 13.59 -5.00
CA GLN A 33 -28.84 12.31 -4.40
C GLN A 33 -28.29 11.03 -5.05
N SER A 34 -26.98 10.83 -4.83
CA SER A 34 -26.58 9.68 -4.02
C SER A 34 -25.47 10.09 -3.05
N THR A 35 -25.87 10.67 -1.91
CA THR A 35 -25.06 10.69 -0.69
C THR A 35 -24.99 9.28 -0.10
N THR A 36 -24.52 8.33 -0.90
CA THR A 36 -24.13 6.98 -0.47
C THR A 36 -22.62 6.89 -0.66
N SER A 37 -21.92 7.44 0.33
CA SER A 37 -20.58 7.02 0.72
C SER A 37 -19.47 7.18 -0.31
N SER A 38 -18.61 8.18 -0.09
CA SER A 38 -17.21 8.19 -0.55
C SER A 38 -16.36 7.05 0.09
N LEU A 39 -16.99 5.94 0.47
CA LEU A 39 -16.38 4.78 1.13
C LEU A 39 -15.95 3.70 0.11
N PHE A 40 -16.26 3.85 -1.18
CA PHE A 40 -16.01 2.82 -2.21
C PHE A 40 -15.26 3.30 -3.47
N GLN A 41 -14.48 4.38 -3.40
CA GLN A 41 -13.72 4.88 -4.56
C GLN A 41 -12.19 4.85 -4.42
N THR A 42 -11.66 4.44 -3.27
CA THR A 42 -10.22 4.28 -3.08
C THR A 42 -9.86 2.81 -3.04
N ILE A 43 -8.87 2.40 -3.83
CA ILE A 43 -8.23 1.09 -3.72
C ILE A 43 -7.79 0.92 -2.25
N PRO A 44 -8.19 -0.18 -1.55
CA PRO A 44 -7.74 -0.41 -0.19
C PRO A 44 -6.21 -0.33 -0.11
N PRO A 45 -5.62 0.27 0.94
CA PRO A 45 -4.19 0.56 0.96
C PRO A 45 -3.33 -0.70 0.78
N GLU A 46 -3.76 -1.85 1.31
CA GLU A 46 -3.11 -3.14 1.12
C GLU A 46 -3.22 -3.73 -0.29
N ARG A 47 -4.15 -3.18 -1.10
CA ARG A 47 -4.41 -3.53 -2.50
C ARG A 47 -3.82 -2.54 -3.49
N VAL A 48 -3.22 -1.44 -3.05
CA VAL A 48 -2.49 -0.55 -3.96
C VAL A 48 -1.29 -1.33 -4.53
N GLY A 49 -0.93 -1.17 -5.79
CA GLY A 49 0.22 -1.84 -6.41
C GLY A 49 1.50 -1.04 -6.24
N LEU A 50 2.49 -1.28 -7.11
CA LEU A 50 3.75 -0.52 -7.11
C LEU A 50 3.62 0.85 -7.82
N GLN A 51 2.66 0.97 -8.73
CA GLN A 51 2.39 2.16 -9.55
C GLN A 51 1.05 2.82 -9.19
N GLY A 52 0.44 2.45 -8.05
CA GLY A 52 -0.86 2.97 -7.62
C GLY A 52 -2.06 2.20 -8.15
N GLU A 53 -1.85 1.16 -8.96
CA GLU A 53 -2.88 0.30 -9.52
C GLU A 53 -3.56 -0.59 -8.46
N TYR A 54 -4.69 -1.22 -8.79
CA TYR A 54 -5.23 -2.28 -7.94
C TYR A 54 -4.42 -3.57 -8.15
N ASP A 55 -3.98 -4.17 -7.04
CA ASP A 55 -3.21 -5.41 -7.01
C ASP A 55 -3.60 -6.26 -5.80
N HIS A 56 -4.05 -7.49 -6.08
CA HIS A 56 -4.37 -8.45 -5.02
C HIS A 56 -3.20 -8.77 -4.08
N HIS A 57 -1.96 -8.54 -4.49
CA HIS A 57 -0.72 -8.73 -3.74
C HIS A 57 0.08 -7.44 -3.56
N GLY A 58 -0.61 -6.30 -3.66
CA GLY A 58 -0.03 -4.97 -3.63
C GLY A 58 0.89 -4.69 -2.44
N LEU A 59 0.40 -4.96 -1.22
CA LEU A 59 1.17 -4.81 0.01
C LEU A 59 2.44 -5.68 0.01
N ALA A 60 2.35 -6.96 -0.31
CA ALA A 60 3.47 -7.90 -0.33
C ALA A 60 4.54 -7.47 -1.35
N LYS A 61 4.13 -6.96 -2.52
CA LYS A 61 5.06 -6.43 -3.52
C LYS A 61 5.78 -5.18 -3.03
N ARG A 62 5.07 -4.23 -2.39
CA ARG A 62 5.68 -3.04 -1.80
C ARG A 62 6.63 -3.37 -0.66
N VAL A 63 6.25 -4.28 0.25
CA VAL A 63 7.13 -4.74 1.33
C VAL A 63 8.37 -5.43 0.76
N SER A 64 8.20 -6.28 -0.25
CA SER A 64 9.34 -6.93 -0.92
C SER A 64 10.28 -5.91 -1.57
N LEU A 65 9.75 -4.85 -2.17
CA LEU A 65 10.54 -3.75 -2.72
C LEU A 65 11.29 -3.00 -1.61
N ALA A 66 10.60 -2.65 -0.51
CA ALA A 66 11.20 -1.98 0.63
C ALA A 66 12.33 -2.83 1.24
N PHE A 67 12.18 -4.15 1.31
CA PHE A 67 13.25 -5.04 1.76
C PHE A 67 14.47 -5.00 0.85
N ARG A 68 14.27 -5.10 -0.47
CA ARG A 68 15.38 -4.99 -1.44
C ARG A 68 16.11 -3.64 -1.39
N GLN A 69 15.44 -2.59 -0.93
CA GLN A 69 16.03 -1.25 -0.79
C GLN A 69 16.82 -1.07 0.53
N ASN A 70 16.49 -1.83 1.58
CA ASN A 70 17.03 -1.61 2.93
C ASN A 70 17.98 -2.72 3.41
N PHE A 71 18.01 -3.87 2.74
CA PHE A 71 18.81 -5.03 3.14
C PHE A 71 19.62 -5.57 1.96
N SER A 72 20.74 -6.24 2.25
CA SER A 72 21.52 -6.89 1.20
C SER A 72 20.75 -8.11 0.64
N SER A 73 21.02 -8.46 -0.62
CA SER A 73 20.45 -9.66 -1.25
C SER A 73 20.72 -10.93 -0.44
N ASP A 74 21.89 -11.00 0.19
CA ASP A 74 22.33 -12.18 0.94
C ASP A 74 21.53 -12.32 2.24
N GLU A 75 21.26 -11.22 2.94
CA GLU A 75 20.48 -11.18 4.19
C GLU A 75 19.05 -11.70 4.01
N ILE A 76 18.43 -11.44 2.84
CA ILE A 76 17.03 -11.77 2.56
C ILE A 76 16.85 -12.86 1.48
N SER A 77 17.93 -13.49 1.04
CA SER A 77 17.96 -14.52 -0.02
C SER A 77 16.98 -15.68 0.21
N ASN A 78 16.76 -16.03 1.48
CA ASN A 78 15.88 -17.12 1.91
C ASN A 78 14.57 -16.62 2.53
N LEU A 79 14.22 -15.34 2.33
CA LEU A 79 13.02 -14.72 2.87
C LEU A 79 11.99 -14.52 1.77
N ARG A 80 10.76 -14.96 2.02
CA ARG A 80 9.60 -14.71 1.19
C ARG A 80 8.60 -13.84 1.96
N VAL A 81 8.04 -12.87 1.25
CA VAL A 81 6.95 -12.01 1.73
C VAL A 81 5.65 -12.46 1.08
N THR A 82 4.64 -12.75 1.88
CA THR A 82 3.26 -12.99 1.41
C THR A 82 2.30 -12.06 2.16
N GLN A 83 1.03 -12.07 1.77
CA GLN A 83 -0.01 -11.27 2.45
C GLN A 83 -1.33 -12.03 2.61
N ARG A 84 -2.06 -11.68 3.66
CA ARG A 84 -3.46 -12.04 3.88
C ARG A 84 -4.22 -10.77 4.30
N GLY A 85 -4.92 -10.17 3.35
CA GLY A 85 -5.49 -8.83 3.55
C GLY A 85 -4.38 -7.83 3.88
N ALA A 86 -4.55 -7.09 4.96
CA ALA A 86 -3.58 -6.10 5.48
C ALA A 86 -2.46 -6.73 6.33
N VAL A 87 -2.43 -8.05 6.50
CA VAL A 87 -1.40 -8.75 7.28
C VAL A 87 -0.28 -9.22 6.36
N VAL A 88 0.96 -8.88 6.71
CA VAL A 88 2.18 -9.36 6.03
C VAL A 88 2.62 -10.66 6.69
N LEU A 89 2.96 -11.66 5.90
CA LEU A 89 3.47 -12.93 6.39
C LEU A 89 4.92 -13.08 5.93
N LEU A 90 5.83 -13.21 6.89
CA LEU A 90 7.24 -13.46 6.64
C LEU A 90 7.50 -14.96 6.77
N VAL A 91 8.05 -15.56 5.72
CA VAL A 91 8.34 -17.00 5.66
C VAL A 91 9.75 -17.23 5.17
N GLY A 92 10.49 -18.11 5.84
CA GLY A 92 11.82 -18.51 5.39
C GLY A 92 12.87 -18.58 6.49
N LYS A 93 14.13 -18.39 6.10
CA LYS A 93 15.28 -18.44 7.00
C LYS A 93 15.98 -17.10 7.04
N ILE A 94 16.38 -16.68 8.25
CA ILE A 94 17.16 -15.47 8.47
C ILE A 94 18.36 -15.75 9.38
N PRO A 95 19.45 -15.00 9.26
CA PRO A 95 20.68 -15.24 10.02
C PRO A 95 20.54 -14.96 11.52
N ASN A 96 19.73 -13.99 11.97
CA ASN A 96 19.65 -13.65 13.38
C ASN A 96 18.37 -12.86 13.73
N GLN A 97 18.08 -12.76 15.03
CA GLN A 97 16.91 -12.05 15.56
C GLN A 97 16.96 -10.54 15.28
N ARG A 98 18.15 -9.93 15.23
CA ARG A 98 18.31 -8.50 14.94
C ARG A 98 17.82 -8.17 13.54
N LEU A 99 18.10 -9.02 12.56
CA LEU A 99 17.54 -8.87 11.21
C LEU A 99 16.01 -8.99 11.23
N LEU A 100 15.44 -9.96 11.97
CA LEU A 100 13.99 -10.11 12.09
C LEU A 100 13.31 -8.82 12.54
N ILE A 101 13.84 -8.19 13.60
CA ILE A 101 13.30 -6.95 14.16
C ILE A 101 13.34 -5.83 13.11
N ARG A 102 14.45 -5.69 12.39
CA ARG A 102 14.56 -4.68 11.31
C ARG A 102 13.56 -4.96 10.17
N LEU A 103 13.39 -6.22 9.77
CA LEU A 103 12.43 -6.60 8.73
C LEU A 103 10.99 -6.28 9.16
N VAL A 104 10.62 -6.61 10.39
CA VAL A 104 9.28 -6.29 10.94
C VAL A 104 9.06 -4.78 10.95
N ASN A 105 10.04 -3.98 11.38
CA ASN A 105 9.91 -2.53 11.39
C ASN A 105 9.68 -1.96 9.99
N VAL A 106 10.41 -2.44 8.98
CA VAL A 106 10.22 -1.99 7.58
C VAL A 106 8.84 -2.42 7.05
N ALA A 107 8.40 -3.65 7.34
CA ALA A 107 7.07 -4.12 6.95
C ALA A 107 5.95 -3.31 7.61
N MET A 108 6.05 -3.05 8.92
CA MET A 108 5.09 -2.23 9.68
C MET A 108 5.03 -0.79 9.20
N ALA A 109 6.16 -0.23 8.73
CA ALA A 109 6.21 1.12 8.16
C ALA A 109 5.59 1.21 6.75
N THR A 110 5.26 0.09 6.12
CA THR A 110 4.68 0.08 4.77
C THR A 110 3.18 0.41 4.84
N ALA A 111 2.74 1.38 4.03
CA ALA A 111 1.34 1.78 3.99
C ALA A 111 0.42 0.60 3.63
N GLY A 112 -0.63 0.40 4.44
CA GLY A 112 -1.58 -0.70 4.32
C GLY A 112 -1.25 -1.93 5.18
N THR A 113 -0.11 -1.95 5.89
CA THR A 113 0.18 -3.00 6.87
C THR A 113 -0.62 -2.76 8.15
N ALA A 114 -1.43 -3.74 8.54
CA ALA A 114 -2.08 -3.79 9.85
C ALA A 114 -1.27 -4.60 10.87
N ASP A 115 -0.62 -5.68 10.41
CA ASP A 115 0.16 -6.57 11.26
C ASP A 115 1.21 -7.36 10.45
N VAL A 116 2.19 -7.96 11.14
CA VAL A 116 3.25 -8.79 10.57
C VAL A 116 3.36 -10.12 11.33
N GLU A 117 3.05 -11.23 10.66
CA GLU A 117 3.23 -12.58 11.18
C GLU A 117 4.61 -13.15 10.83
N VAL A 118 5.31 -13.65 11.85
CA VAL A 118 6.67 -14.20 11.72
C VAL A 118 6.76 -15.70 12.04
N ASN A 119 5.62 -16.38 12.21
CA ASN A 119 5.56 -17.80 12.55
C ASN A 119 6.18 -18.70 11.46
N GLY A 120 6.29 -18.21 10.22
CA GLY A 120 6.98 -18.89 9.12
C GLY A 120 8.50 -18.70 9.10
N ILE A 121 9.09 -18.01 10.09
CA ILE A 121 10.52 -17.71 10.15
C ILE A 121 11.27 -18.70 11.02
N SER A 122 12.37 -19.23 10.48
CA SER A 122 13.41 -19.93 11.23
C SER A 122 14.64 -19.03 11.36
N VAL A 123 15.07 -18.79 12.60
CA VAL A 123 16.27 -18.02 12.90
C VAL A 123 17.46 -18.97 12.96
N GLY A 124 18.45 -18.74 12.11
CA GLY A 124 19.72 -19.46 12.17
C GLY A 124 20.49 -19.09 13.44
N TYR A 125 20.96 -20.10 14.16
CA TYR A 125 21.86 -19.90 15.29
C TYR A 125 23.30 -20.19 14.83
N SER A 126 24.00 -19.19 14.31
CA SER A 126 25.46 -19.28 14.18
C SER A 126 26.10 -18.77 15.47
N LEU A 127 27.10 -19.47 16.01
CA LEU A 127 27.89 -18.99 17.15
C LEU A 127 28.47 -17.60 16.88
N LYS A 128 28.76 -17.28 15.61
CA LYS A 128 29.20 -15.94 15.18
C LYS A 128 28.19 -14.84 15.58
N ASN A 129 26.89 -15.15 15.58
CA ASN A 129 25.81 -14.23 15.92
C ASN A 129 25.66 -14.02 17.44
N TYR A 130 26.10 -15.00 18.25
CA TYR A 130 26.17 -14.86 19.71
C TYR A 130 27.41 -14.09 20.16
N LEU A 131 28.47 -14.08 19.35
CA LEU A 131 29.73 -13.40 19.65
C LEU A 131 29.77 -11.92 19.25
N GLU A 132 28.80 -11.43 18.46
CA GLU A 132 28.65 -9.99 18.19
C GLU A 132 28.41 -9.19 19.48
N VAL A 133 27.74 -9.80 20.45
CA VAL A 133 27.77 -9.34 21.85
C VAL A 133 28.91 -10.10 22.50
N LYS A 134 30.08 -9.46 22.62
CA LYS A 134 31.26 -10.11 23.22
C LYS A 134 30.84 -10.70 24.58
N PRO A 135 30.77 -12.05 24.71
CA PRO A 135 30.30 -12.65 25.94
C PRO A 135 31.25 -12.28 27.07
N SER A 136 30.71 -12.13 28.28
CA SER A 136 31.55 -11.92 29.46
C SER A 136 32.53 -13.08 29.62
N GLN A 137 33.68 -12.83 30.24
CA GLN A 137 34.67 -13.88 30.50
C GLN A 137 34.06 -15.05 31.30
N ASP A 138 33.12 -14.77 32.20
CA ASP A 138 32.40 -15.81 32.95
C ASP A 138 31.52 -16.67 32.04
N THR A 139 30.81 -16.04 31.10
CA THR A 139 30.01 -16.76 30.10
C THR A 139 30.88 -17.64 29.21
N LEU A 140 32.05 -17.15 28.79
CA LEU A 140 33.01 -17.92 28.01
C LEU A 140 33.53 -19.15 28.77
N ALA A 141 33.89 -18.98 30.04
CA ALA A 141 34.36 -20.08 30.89
C ALA A 141 33.29 -21.17 31.06
N ARG A 142 32.02 -20.78 31.24
CA ARG A 142 30.90 -21.73 31.33
C ARG A 142 30.67 -22.51 30.04
N LEU A 143 30.72 -21.83 28.89
CA LEU A 143 30.55 -22.47 27.59
C LEU A 143 31.70 -23.45 27.27
N GLN A 144 32.94 -23.07 27.59
CA GLN A 144 34.09 -23.97 27.45
C GLN A 144 33.93 -25.24 28.29
N LYS A 145 33.44 -25.11 29.52
CA LYS A 145 33.21 -26.26 30.41
C LYS A 145 32.15 -27.22 29.85
N LEU A 146 31.09 -26.70 29.23
CA LEU A 146 30.00 -27.53 28.64
C LEU A 146 30.42 -28.27 27.37
N VAL A 147 31.35 -27.71 26.59
CA VAL A 147 31.86 -28.36 25.36
C VAL A 147 32.96 -29.37 25.66
N SER A 148 33.61 -29.26 26.81
CA SER A 148 34.73 -30.14 27.23
C SER A 148 34.28 -31.33 28.09
N SER A 149 32.98 -31.52 28.27
CA SER A 149 32.33 -32.57 29.08
C SER A 149 31.49 -33.47 28.20
#